data_AF-A0A9D5I285-F1
#
_entry.id   AF-A0A9D5I285-F1
#
_cell.length_a   1.000
_cell.length_b   1.000
_cell.length_c   1.000
_cell.angle_alpha   90.00
_cell.angle_beta   90.00
_cell.angle_gamma   90.00
#
_symmetry.space_group_name_H-M   'P 1'
#
loop_
_entity.id
_entity.type
_entity.pdbx_description
1 polymer ?
#
loop_
_entity_poly.entity_id
_entity_poly.type
_entity_poly.pdbx_seq_one_letter_code
_entity_poly.pdbx_strand_id
1 'polypeptide(L)'
;MKDFLQQVNVSAQLPKKKAVFQLNRVRIGVPFFYIGILLIFICIPLLVQSFSNREGALGDLALPIYLVYFMFVFFPIFSGAVYFLIAAISAIALSVAKLLDRKLTFLMMYKLASFAATFPLIGYGILLLLNESLATRWIWPSVIFIFFIVCRSIFYYPKQRRRI
;
A
#
# COMPACT_ATOMS: atom_id res chain seq x y z
N MET A 1 9.83 1.03 -17.21
CA MET A 1 8.45 0.49 -17.30
C MET A 1 8.39 -1.04 -17.38
N LYS A 2 9.26 -1.72 -18.14
CA LYS A 2 9.30 -3.21 -18.17
C LYS A 2 9.43 -3.83 -16.76
N ASP A 3 10.25 -3.21 -15.90
CA ASP A 3 10.42 -3.65 -14.50
C ASP A 3 9.18 -3.46 -13.63
N PHE A 4 8.33 -2.47 -13.93
CA PHE A 4 7.11 -2.21 -13.15
C PHE A 4 6.04 -3.29 -13.42
N LEU A 5 5.79 -3.61 -14.69
CA LEU A 5 4.85 -4.69 -15.05
C LEU A 5 5.32 -6.04 -14.52
N GLN A 6 6.63 -6.28 -14.53
CA GLN A 6 7.19 -7.48 -13.90
C GLN A 6 6.93 -7.49 -12.38
N GLN A 7 7.09 -6.36 -11.69
CA GLN A 7 6.80 -6.24 -10.26
C GLN A 7 5.32 -6.43 -9.95
N VAL A 8 4.41 -5.90 -10.77
CA VAL A 8 2.96 -6.15 -10.63
C VAL A 8 2.68 -7.65 -10.73
N ASN A 9 3.25 -8.32 -11.74
CA ASN A 9 3.04 -9.76 -11.95
C ASN A 9 3.62 -10.60 -10.80
N VAL A 10 4.80 -10.24 -10.28
CA VAL A 10 5.38 -10.94 -9.11
C VAL A 10 4.60 -10.62 -7.83
N SER A 11 4.07 -9.41 -7.67
CA SER A 11 3.20 -9.02 -6.54
C SER A 11 1.90 -9.81 -6.54
N ALA A 12 1.34 -10.07 -7.73
CA ALA A 12 0.16 -10.91 -7.91
C ALA A 12 0.38 -12.37 -7.47
N GLN A 13 1.63 -12.81 -7.40
CA GLN A 13 2.00 -14.16 -6.98
C GLN A 13 2.22 -14.28 -5.46
N LEU A 14 2.10 -13.20 -4.69
CA LEU A 14 2.15 -13.28 -3.23
C LEU A 14 0.99 -14.18 -2.71
N PRO A 15 1.25 -15.07 -1.74
CA PRO A 15 2.45 -15.20 -0.91
C PRO A 15 3.41 -16.32 -1.37
N LYS A 16 3.46 -16.70 -2.65
CA LYS A 16 4.35 -17.80 -3.11
C LYS A 16 5.81 -17.53 -2.70
N LYS A 17 6.48 -18.54 -2.13
CA LYS A 17 7.87 -18.45 -1.62
C LYS A 17 8.83 -17.76 -2.59
N LYS A 18 8.81 -18.14 -3.88
CA LYS A 18 9.68 -17.55 -4.91
C LYS A 18 9.44 -16.03 -5.05
N ALA A 19 8.19 -15.60 -5.09
CA ALA A 19 7.81 -14.20 -5.19
C ALA A 19 8.24 -13.40 -3.95
N VAL A 20 8.03 -13.94 -2.74
CA VAL A 20 8.45 -13.31 -1.48
C VAL A 20 9.95 -13.01 -1.46
N PHE A 21 10.80 -13.99 -1.82
CA PHE A 21 12.25 -13.79 -1.84
C PHE A 21 12.70 -12.88 -2.99
N GLN A 22 12.05 -12.95 -4.16
CA GLN A 22 12.37 -12.10 -5.29
C GLN A 22 12.07 -10.62 -4.98
N LEU A 23 10.88 -10.33 -4.44
CA LEU A 23 10.47 -8.97 -4.08
C LEU A 23 11.34 -8.39 -2.96
N ASN A 24 11.82 -9.21 -2.01
CA ASN A 24 12.67 -8.70 -0.94
C ASN A 24 14.11 -8.36 -1.36
N ARG A 25 14.58 -8.86 -2.51
CA ARG A 25 15.89 -8.52 -3.09
C ARG A 25 15.94 -7.13 -3.74
N VAL A 26 14.79 -6.54 -4.06
CA VAL A 26 14.74 -5.21 -4.69
C VAL A 26 15.21 -4.12 -3.71
N ARG A 27 15.75 -3.01 -4.23
CA ARG A 27 16.12 -1.84 -3.41
C ARG A 27 14.88 -1.25 -2.76
N ILE A 28 15.00 -0.70 -1.55
CA ILE A 28 13.85 -0.16 -0.80
C ILE A 28 13.12 0.97 -1.55
N GLY A 29 13.84 1.79 -2.32
CA GLY A 29 13.24 2.87 -3.12
C GLY A 29 12.26 2.38 -4.19
N VAL A 30 12.37 1.12 -4.63
CA VAL A 30 11.48 0.54 -5.64
C VAL A 30 10.04 0.41 -5.12
N PRO A 31 9.75 -0.27 -3.98
CA PRO A 31 8.40 -0.31 -3.41
C PRO A 31 7.83 1.08 -3.08
N PHE A 32 8.65 2.04 -2.64
CA PHE A 32 8.19 3.42 -2.42
C PHE A 32 7.69 4.05 -3.72
N PHE A 33 8.49 4.00 -4.78
CA PHE A 33 8.11 4.51 -6.10
C PHE A 33 6.92 3.76 -6.70
N TYR A 34 6.86 2.44 -6.50
CA TYR A 34 5.78 1.58 -6.95
C TYR A 34 4.43 1.99 -6.35
N ILE A 35 4.37 2.16 -5.02
CA ILE A 35 3.17 2.68 -4.34
C ILE A 35 2.86 4.10 -4.81
N GLY A 36 3.87 4.95 -4.99
CA GLY A 36 3.68 6.31 -5.49
C GLY A 36 2.97 6.36 -6.84
N ILE A 37 3.37 5.49 -7.78
CA ILE A 37 2.68 5.34 -9.07
C ILE A 37 1.23 4.90 -8.88
N LEU A 38 0.97 3.88 -8.05
CA LEU A 38 -0.41 3.42 -7.79
C LEU A 38 -1.27 4.53 -7.20
N LEU A 39 -0.72 5.33 -6.28
CA LEU A 39 -1.41 6.46 -5.68
C LEU A 39 -1.75 7.54 -6.69
N ILE A 40 -0.85 7.84 -7.64
CA ILE A 40 -1.14 8.79 -8.74
C ILE A 40 -2.37 8.33 -9.52
N PHE A 41 -2.49 7.03 -9.83
CA PHE A 41 -3.68 6.51 -10.51
C PHE A 41 -4.95 6.63 -9.66
N ILE A 42 -4.87 6.39 -8.36
CA ILE A 42 -6.01 6.52 -7.42
C ILE A 42 -6.40 7.99 -7.22
N CYS A 43 -5.48 8.92 -7.40
CA CYS A 43 -5.77 10.34 -7.27
C CYS A 43 -6.74 10.85 -8.34
N ILE A 44 -6.79 10.24 -9.52
CA ILE A 44 -7.70 10.65 -10.59
C ILE A 44 -9.17 10.48 -10.15
N PRO A 45 -9.66 9.26 -9.80
CA PRO A 45 -11.04 9.10 -9.34
C PRO A 45 -11.31 9.84 -8.04
N LEU A 46 -10.32 9.94 -7.16
CA LEU A 46 -10.45 10.67 -5.90
C LEU A 46 -10.63 12.18 -6.12
N LEU A 47 -9.90 12.77 -7.07
CA LEU A 47 -10.08 14.17 -7.47
C LEU A 47 -11.49 14.43 -7.98
N VAL A 48 -12.01 13.53 -8.83
CA VAL A 48 -13.36 13.64 -9.39
C VAL A 48 -14.39 13.56 -8.28
N GLN A 49 -14.31 12.56 -7.39
CA GLN A 49 -15.24 12.44 -6.27
C GLN A 49 -15.18 13.65 -5.32
N SER A 50 -13.97 14.03 -4.89
CA SER A 50 -13.80 15.16 -3.98
C SER A 50 -14.24 16.48 -4.62
N PHE A 51 -14.20 16.61 -5.96
CA PHE A 51 -14.80 17.75 -6.67
C PHE A 51 -16.34 17.68 -6.64
N SER A 52 -16.93 16.54 -6.97
CA SER A 52 -18.38 16.40 -6.99
C SER A 52 -19.02 16.61 -5.61
N ASN A 53 -18.29 16.27 -4.55
CA ASN A 53 -18.76 16.35 -3.16
C ASN A 53 -18.19 17.58 -2.41
N ARG A 54 -17.79 18.65 -3.11
CA ARG A 54 -17.29 19.85 -2.43
C ARG A 54 -18.42 20.52 -1.65
N GLU A 55 -18.26 20.61 -0.34
CA GLU A 55 -19.15 21.34 0.56
C GLU A 55 -18.39 22.46 1.30
N GLY A 56 -19.11 23.49 1.75
CA GLY A 56 -18.56 24.62 2.51
C GLY A 56 -17.53 25.43 1.74
N ALA A 57 -16.51 25.95 2.45
CA ALA A 57 -15.49 26.86 1.89
C ALA A 57 -14.66 26.29 0.72
N LEU A 58 -14.70 24.97 0.50
CA LEU A 58 -14.05 24.33 -0.65
C LEU A 58 -14.91 24.38 -1.92
N GLY A 59 -16.23 24.51 -1.80
CA GLY A 59 -17.18 24.59 -2.92
C GLY A 59 -17.04 25.87 -3.73
N ASP A 60 -16.72 26.98 -3.06
CA ASP A 60 -16.59 28.31 -3.67
C ASP A 60 -15.24 28.52 -4.37
N LEU A 61 -14.31 27.57 -4.25
CA LEU A 61 -12.99 27.67 -4.88
C LEU A 61 -13.09 27.50 -6.39
N ALA A 62 -12.49 28.46 -7.12
CA ALA A 62 -12.23 28.30 -8.54
C ALA A 62 -11.41 27.02 -8.80
N LEU A 63 -11.73 26.34 -9.90
CA LEU A 63 -11.12 25.04 -10.25
C LEU A 63 -9.58 25.03 -10.20
N PRO A 64 -8.85 26.06 -10.69
CA PRO A 64 -7.39 26.09 -10.58
C PRO A 64 -6.88 26.10 -9.14
N ILE A 65 -7.55 26.85 -8.24
CA ILE A 65 -7.17 26.94 -6.83
C ILE A 65 -7.41 25.60 -6.14
N TYR A 66 -8.55 24.96 -6.44
CA TYR A 66 -8.83 23.63 -5.91
C TYR A 66 -7.82 22.59 -6.38
N LEU A 67 -7.39 22.62 -7.64
CA LEU A 67 -6.36 21.70 -8.14
C LEU A 67 -5.03 21.87 -7.40
N VAL A 68 -4.63 23.11 -7.13
CA VAL A 68 -3.43 23.40 -6.33
C VAL A 68 -3.61 22.86 -4.91
N TYR A 69 -4.74 23.14 -4.26
CA TYR A 69 -5.05 22.59 -2.94
C TYR A 69 -5.01 21.06 -2.92
N PHE A 70 -5.64 20.41 -3.90
CA PHE A 70 -5.68 18.96 -4.00
C PHE A 70 -4.28 18.36 -4.18
N MET A 71 -3.45 18.97 -5.03
CA MET A 71 -2.12 18.44 -5.35
C MET A 71 -1.09 18.69 -4.24
N PHE A 72 -1.15 19.83 -3.54
CA PHE A 72 -0.14 20.21 -2.55
C PHE A 72 -0.53 19.94 -1.10
N VAL A 73 -1.83 19.87 -0.79
CA VAL A 73 -2.31 19.61 0.57
C VAL A 73 -2.89 18.22 0.66
N PHE A 74 -3.93 17.93 -0.12
CA PHE A 74 -4.66 16.68 0.01
C PHE A 74 -3.82 15.46 -0.40
N PHE A 75 -3.14 15.51 -1.55
CA PHE A 75 -2.35 14.38 -2.06
C PHE A 75 -1.17 13.98 -1.14
N PRO A 76 -0.35 14.91 -0.60
CA PRO A 76 0.69 14.55 0.36
C PRO A 76 0.13 13.95 1.66
N ILE A 77 -0.99 14.47 2.17
CA ILE A 77 -1.64 13.92 3.37
C ILE A 77 -2.16 12.51 3.09
N PHE A 78 -2.86 12.31 1.96
CA PHE A 78 -3.41 11.02 1.56
C PHE A 78 -2.30 9.98 1.32
N SER A 79 -1.28 10.33 0.55
CA SER A 79 -0.15 9.43 0.27
C SER A 79 0.62 9.11 1.55
N GLY A 80 0.87 10.11 2.40
CA GLY A 80 1.46 9.93 3.72
C GLY A 80 0.67 8.95 4.60
N ALA A 81 -0.66 9.07 4.64
CA ALA A 81 -1.52 8.16 5.37
C ALA A 81 -1.42 6.71 4.86
N VAL A 82 -1.35 6.50 3.54
CA VAL A 82 -1.16 5.16 2.96
C VAL A 82 0.21 4.58 3.31
N TYR A 83 1.29 5.35 3.17
CA TYR A 83 2.63 4.90 3.56
C TYR A 83 2.71 4.59 5.06
N PHE A 84 2.08 5.41 5.90
CA PHE A 84 1.99 5.19 7.34
C PHE A 84 1.22 3.90 7.66
N LEU A 85 0.10 3.64 6.99
CA LEU A 85 -0.68 2.41 7.17
C LEU A 85 0.14 1.17 6.79
N ILE A 86 0.87 1.21 5.67
CA ILE A 86 1.78 0.12 5.27
C ILE A 86 2.88 -0.07 6.31
N ALA A 87 3.44 1.01 6.85
CA ALA A 87 4.45 0.98 7.90
C ALA A 87 3.90 0.36 9.19
N ALA A 88 2.69 0.74 9.61
CA ALA A 88 2.00 0.19 10.77
C ALA A 88 1.77 -1.32 10.62
N ILE A 89 1.22 -1.77 9.49
CA ILE A 89 1.02 -3.20 9.20
C ILE A 89 2.35 -3.95 9.27
N SER A 90 3.42 -3.36 8.73
CA SER A 90 4.76 -3.94 8.73
C SER A 90 5.36 -4.05 10.13
N ALA A 91 5.11 -3.07 11.00
CA ALA A 91 5.55 -3.09 12.40
C ALA A 91 4.82 -4.17 13.20
N ILE A 92 3.50 -4.31 13.00
CA ILE A 92 2.71 -5.37 13.64
C ILE A 92 3.18 -6.75 13.15
N ALA A 93 3.34 -6.93 11.84
CA ALA A 93 3.83 -8.19 11.27
C ALA A 93 5.26 -8.52 11.73
N LEU A 94 6.13 -7.52 11.89
CA LEU A 94 7.46 -7.72 12.47
C LEU A 94 7.38 -8.19 13.93
N SER A 95 6.43 -7.67 14.70
CA SER A 95 6.21 -8.12 16.08
C SER A 95 5.83 -9.60 16.11
N VAL A 96 4.94 -10.03 15.20
CA VAL A 96 4.62 -11.46 15.01
C VAL A 96 5.85 -12.27 14.59
N ALA A 97 6.67 -11.76 13.66
CA ALA A 97 7.90 -12.43 13.24
C ALA A 97 8.89 -12.63 14.39
N LYS A 98 9.02 -11.64 15.28
CA LYS A 98 9.87 -11.71 16.48
C LYS A 98 9.35 -12.75 17.47
N LEU A 99 8.03 -12.79 17.70
CA LEU A 99 7.40 -13.82 18.55
C LEU A 99 7.62 -15.25 18.01
N LEU A 100 7.78 -15.39 16.69
CA LEU A 100 8.03 -16.67 16.02
C LEU A 100 9.53 -17.00 15.86
N ASP A 101 10.42 -16.25 16.53
CA ASP A 101 11.88 -16.39 16.45
C ASP A 101 12.39 -16.37 14.98
N ARG A 102 11.86 -15.51 14.11
CA ARG A 102 12.28 -15.39 12.69
C ARG A 102 13.22 -14.20 12.48
N LYS A 103 14.33 -14.43 11.75
CA LYS A 103 15.30 -13.38 11.38
C LYS A 103 14.75 -12.49 10.26
N LEU A 104 13.86 -11.58 10.62
CA LEU A 104 13.24 -10.63 9.70
C LEU A 104 13.47 -9.20 10.19
N THR A 105 13.67 -8.29 9.24
CA THR A 105 13.84 -6.86 9.53
C THR A 105 12.58 -6.09 9.14
N PHE A 106 12.40 -4.91 9.73
CA PHE A 106 11.30 -4.00 9.39
C PHE A 106 11.24 -3.71 7.88
N LEU A 107 12.40 -3.43 7.27
CA LEU A 107 12.50 -3.12 5.84
C LEU A 107 12.02 -4.29 4.95
N MET A 108 12.25 -5.55 5.35
CA MET A 108 11.75 -6.70 4.60
C MET A 108 10.22 -6.81 4.70
N MET A 109 9.65 -6.56 5.89
CA MET A 109 8.20 -6.56 6.06
C MET A 109 7.55 -5.43 5.27
N TYR A 110 8.15 -4.24 5.30
CA TYR A 110 7.68 -3.07 4.58
C TYR A 110 7.63 -3.27 3.07
N LYS A 111 8.67 -3.86 2.48
CA LYS A 111 8.68 -4.21 1.05
C LYS A 111 7.52 -5.15 0.71
N LEU A 112 7.35 -6.23 1.48
CA LEU A 112 6.28 -7.19 1.24
C LEU A 112 4.89 -6.57 1.42
N ALA A 113 4.69 -5.75 2.45
CA ALA A 113 3.44 -5.04 2.67
C ALA A 113 3.12 -4.08 1.52
N SER A 114 4.13 -3.35 1.02
CA SER A 114 4.00 -2.46 -0.14
C SER A 114 3.56 -3.23 -1.39
N PHE A 115 4.18 -4.37 -1.69
CA PHE A 115 3.78 -5.18 -2.84
C PHE A 115 2.42 -5.87 -2.65
N ALA A 116 2.10 -6.31 -1.43
CA ALA A 116 0.79 -6.87 -1.10
C ALA A 116 -0.34 -5.82 -1.21
N ALA A 117 -0.05 -4.54 -1.00
CA ALA A 117 -1.00 -3.45 -1.13
C ALA A 117 -1.46 -3.19 -2.59
N THR A 118 -0.84 -3.84 -3.59
CA THR A 118 -1.23 -3.70 -5.01
C THR A 118 -2.72 -3.93 -5.25
N PHE A 119 -3.26 -5.10 -4.86
CA PHE A 119 -4.66 -5.42 -5.08
C PHE A 119 -5.62 -4.54 -4.25
N PRO A 120 -5.37 -4.34 -2.94
CA PRO A 120 -6.10 -3.36 -2.14
C PRO A 120 -6.22 -1.98 -2.78
N LEU A 121 -5.11 -1.42 -3.25
CA LEU A 121 -5.04 -0.08 -3.82
C LEU A 121 -5.76 0.00 -5.18
N ILE A 122 -5.57 -0.98 -6.05
CA ILE A 122 -6.30 -1.06 -7.32
C ILE A 122 -7.81 -1.22 -7.06
N GLY A 123 -8.19 -2.11 -6.14
CA GLY A 123 -9.59 -2.31 -5.76
C GLY A 123 -10.22 -1.05 -5.18
N TYR A 124 -9.50 -0.32 -4.33
CA TYR A 124 -9.94 0.97 -3.79
C TYR A 124 -10.17 2.00 -4.91
N GLY A 125 -9.22 2.13 -5.84
CA GLY A 125 -9.37 3.03 -6.99
C GLY A 125 -10.57 2.71 -7.88
N ILE A 126 -10.84 1.42 -8.12
CA ILE A 126 -12.02 0.97 -8.89
C ILE A 126 -13.31 1.26 -8.12
N LEU A 127 -13.34 1.00 -6.82
CA LEU A 127 -14.53 1.25 -6.00
C LEU A 127 -14.84 2.73 -5.87
N LEU A 128 -13.83 3.61 -5.88
CA LEU A 128 -14.04 5.06 -5.98
C LEU A 128 -14.71 5.46 -7.30
N LEU A 129 -14.56 4.72 -8.39
CA LEU A 129 -15.33 5.02 -9.61
C LEU A 129 -16.80 4.65 -9.47
N LEU A 130 -17.14 3.72 -8.57
CA LEU A 130 -18.50 3.20 -8.40
C LEU A 130 -19.26 3.89 -7.27
N ASN A 131 -18.69 3.93 -6.07
CA ASN A 131 -19.33 4.48 -4.87
C ASN A 131 -18.31 4.74 -3.75
N GLU A 132 -18.29 5.97 -3.21
CA GLU A 132 -17.42 6.39 -2.10
C GLU A 132 -17.64 5.57 -0.81
N SER A 133 -18.89 5.24 -0.48
CA SER A 133 -19.22 4.46 0.71
C SER A 133 -18.66 3.04 0.64
N LEU A 134 -18.69 2.43 -0.55
CA LEU A 134 -18.09 1.12 -0.78
C LEU A 134 -16.56 1.19 -0.72
N ALA A 135 -15.95 2.21 -1.32
CA ALA A 135 -14.51 2.44 -1.23
C ALA A 135 -14.04 2.60 0.22
N THR A 136 -14.78 3.35 1.05
CA THR A 136 -14.47 3.52 2.48
C THR A 136 -14.53 2.19 3.23
N ARG A 137 -15.58 1.38 3.00
CA ARG A 137 -15.71 0.05 3.60
C ARG A 137 -14.62 -0.93 3.14
N TRP A 138 -14.07 -0.74 1.94
CA TRP A 138 -13.00 -1.57 1.39
C TRP A 138 -11.65 -1.44 2.10
N ILE A 139 -11.44 -0.38 2.87
CA ILE A 139 -10.19 -0.16 3.61
C ILE A 139 -9.94 -1.26 4.65
N TRP A 140 -10.97 -1.67 5.40
CA TRP A 140 -10.84 -2.72 6.42
C TRP A 140 -10.44 -4.10 5.87
N PRO A 141 -11.14 -4.68 4.89
CA PRO A 141 -10.74 -5.95 4.30
C PRO A 141 -9.37 -5.83 3.60
N SER A 142 -9.04 -4.66 3.04
CA SER A 142 -7.72 -4.39 2.48
C SER A 142 -6.59 -4.51 3.50
N VAL A 143 -6.74 -3.92 4.69
CA VAL A 143 -5.76 -4.02 5.77
C VAL A 143 -5.58 -5.47 6.22
N ILE A 144 -6.70 -6.18 6.43
CA ILE A 144 -6.69 -7.60 6.82
C ILE A 144 -5.99 -8.45 5.74
N PHE A 145 -6.26 -8.20 4.47
CA PHE A 145 -5.65 -8.90 3.34
C PHE A 145 -4.12 -8.71 3.33
N ILE A 146 -3.64 -7.46 3.42
CA ILE A 146 -2.20 -7.17 3.45
C ILE A 146 -1.56 -7.86 4.65
N PHE A 147 -2.16 -7.72 5.84
CA PHE A 147 -1.64 -8.32 7.05
C PHE A 147 -1.55 -9.85 6.95
N PHE A 148 -2.58 -10.51 6.41
CA PHE A 148 -2.61 -11.95 6.19
C PHE A 148 -1.51 -12.41 5.22
N ILE A 149 -1.33 -11.72 4.10
CA ILE A 149 -0.29 -12.04 3.09
C ILE A 149 1.11 -11.88 3.69
N VAL A 150 1.36 -10.80 4.42
CA VAL A 150 2.64 -10.56 5.07
C VAL A 150 2.90 -11.61 6.15
N CYS A 151 1.92 -11.90 7.00
CA CYS A 151 2.04 -12.92 8.04
C CYS A 151 2.32 -14.31 7.45
N ARG A 152 1.62 -14.70 6.38
CA ARG A 152 1.90 -15.95 5.68
C ARG A 152 3.30 -16.00 5.10
N SER A 153 3.82 -14.85 4.65
CA SER A 153 5.16 -14.74 4.09
C SER A 153 6.28 -14.94 5.13
N ILE A 154 6.01 -14.66 6.41
CA ILE A 154 6.95 -14.86 7.53
C ILE A 154 7.40 -16.33 7.63
N PHE A 155 6.48 -17.28 7.41
CA PHE A 155 6.75 -18.70 7.58
C PHE A 155 7.76 -19.28 6.59
N TYR A 156 8.03 -18.59 5.47
CA TYR A 156 9.04 -19.01 4.51
C TYR A 156 10.48 -18.70 4.96
N TYR A 157 10.65 -17.84 5.96
CA TYR A 157 11.97 -17.47 6.49
C TYR A 157 12.44 -18.46 7.55
N PRO A 158 13.74 -18.81 7.59
CA PRO A 158 14.26 -19.74 8.58
C PRO A 158 14.16 -19.18 10.00
N LYS A 159 14.03 -20.09 11.00
CA LYS A 159 14.11 -19.72 12.41
C LYS A 159 15.51 -19.21 12.74
N GLN A 160 15.59 -18.28 13.67
CA GLN A 160 16.83 -17.80 14.25
C GLN A 160 17.49 -18.95 15.00
N ARG A 161 18.62 -19.46 14.50
CA ARG A 161 19.47 -20.36 15.29
C ARG A 161 19.86 -19.61 16.57
N ARG A 162 19.35 -20.04 17.71
CA ARG A 162 19.90 -19.65 19.01
C ARG A 162 21.35 -20.13 19.01
N ARG A 163 22.30 -19.19 19.09
CA ARG A 163 23.67 -19.55 19.48
C ARG A 163 23.54 -19.91 20.96
N ILE A 164 23.53 -21.22 21.24
CA ILE A 164 23.73 -21.77 22.58
C ILE A 164 25.16 -21.47 22.96
#